data_AF-Q2XTA7-F1
#
_entry.id   AF-Q2XTA7-F1
#
_cell.length_a   1.000
_cell.length_b   1.000
_cell.length_c   1.000
_cell.angle_alpha   90.00
_cell.angle_beta   90.00
_cell.angle_gamma   90.00
#
_symmetry.space_group_name_H-M   'P 1'
#
loop_
_entity.id
_entity.type
_entity.pdbx_description
1 polymer ?
#
loop_
_entity_poly.entity_id
_entity_poly.type
_entity_poly.pdbx_seq_one_letter_code
_entity_poly.pdbx_strand_id
1 'polypeptide(L)' 'VVAITELMHPVGGGCPVFEGRPRLAAWYRRVEAAVGKDLFLEAHEVILKVRDCPPADPVIKQKLMPRVLTMIQ' A
#
# COMPACT_ATOMS: atom_id res chain seq x y z
N VAL A 1 -1.76 11.72 8.94
CA VAL A 1 -1.37 11.36 7.56
C VAL A 1 -0.78 9.97 7.49
N VAL A 2 0.04 9.55 8.46
CA VAL A 2 0.56 8.17 8.61
C VAL A 2 -0.52 7.09 8.36
N ALA A 3 -1.64 7.09 9.11
CA ALA A 3 -2.67 6.04 9.01
C ALA A 3 -3.17 5.63 7.60
N ILE A 4 -3.20 6.54 6.60
CA ILE A 4 -3.64 6.16 5.25
C ILE A 4 -2.54 5.44 4.47
N THR A 5 -1.28 5.85 4.62
CA THR A 5 -0.14 5.21 3.93
C THR A 5 0.03 3.76 4.37
N GLU A 6 -0.19 3.43 5.65
CA GLU A 6 -0.15 2.03 6.09
C GLU A 6 -1.30 1.20 5.50
N LEU A 7 -2.51 1.76 5.41
CA LEU A 7 -3.66 1.05 4.83
C LEU A 7 -3.52 0.81 3.32
N MET A 8 -2.75 1.64 2.62
CA MET A 8 -2.55 1.47 1.19
C MET A 8 -1.63 0.31 0.83
N HIS A 9 -0.77 -0.16 1.75
CA HIS A 9 0.05 -1.37 1.52
C HIS A 9 -0.78 -2.63 1.27
N PRO A 10 -1.70 -3.04 2.17
CA PRO A 10 -2.57 -4.19 1.91
C PRO A 10 -3.57 -3.95 0.76
N VAL A 11 -4.01 -2.71 0.54
CA VAL A 11 -4.84 -2.38 -0.65
C VAL A 11 -4.09 -2.66 -1.95
N GLY A 12 -2.83 -2.21 -2.07
CA GLY A 12 -1.97 -2.52 -3.21
C GLY A 12 -1.72 -4.02 -3.37
N GLY A 13 -1.61 -4.74 -2.25
CA GLY A 13 -1.57 -6.20 -2.21
C GLY A 13 -2.88 -6.91 -2.61
N GLY A 14 -3.96 -6.18 -2.84
CA GLY A 14 -5.27 -6.71 -3.25
C GLY A 14 -6.18 -7.13 -2.10
N CYS A 15 -5.86 -6.79 -0.85
CA CYS A 15 -6.71 -7.09 0.29
C CYS A 15 -7.99 -6.22 0.28
N PRO A 16 -9.17 -6.77 0.61
CA PRO A 16 -10.43 -6.01 0.66
C PRO A 16 -10.55 -5.18 1.95
N VAL A 17 -9.62 -4.25 2.17
CA VAL A 17 -9.46 -3.48 3.44
C VAL A 17 -10.72 -2.73 3.85
N PHE A 18 -11.49 -2.23 2.88
CA PHE A 18 -12.67 -1.40 3.12
C PHE A 18 -14.00 -2.16 3.03
N GLU A 19 -14.00 -3.41 2.58
CA GLU A 19 -15.20 -4.23 2.41
C GLU A 19 -15.84 -4.56 3.77
N GLY A 20 -17.16 -4.42 3.88
CA GLY A 20 -17.88 -4.59 5.15
C GLY A 20 -17.58 -3.53 6.22
N ARG A 21 -16.76 -2.50 5.91
CA ARG A 21 -16.33 -1.45 6.86
C ARG A 21 -16.77 -0.05 6.40
N PRO A 22 -18.09 0.27 6.41
CA PRO A 22 -18.62 1.49 5.80
C PRO A 22 -18.07 2.79 6.42
N ARG A 23 -17.82 2.81 7.74
CA ARG A 23 -17.20 3.98 8.40
C ARG A 23 -15.77 4.23 7.91
N LEU A 24 -15.00 3.16 7.69
CA LEU A 24 -13.62 3.25 7.20
C LEU A 24 -13.59 3.65 5.73
N ALA A 25 -14.48 3.10 4.91
CA ALA A 25 -14.64 3.50 3.51
C ALA A 25 -15.02 4.99 3.37
N ALA A 26 -15.95 5.47 4.22
CA ALA A 26 -16.32 6.87 4.26
C ALA A 26 -15.15 7.76 4.72
N TRP A 27 -14.37 7.32 5.70
CA TRP A 27 -13.15 8.01 6.13
C TRP A 27 -12.11 8.08 5.00
N TYR A 28 -11.85 6.98 4.31
CA TYR A 28 -10.95 6.92 3.14
C TYR A 28 -11.30 8.00 2.11
N ARG A 29 -12.57 8.07 1.70
CA ARG A 29 -13.02 9.07 0.71
C ARG A 29 -12.81 10.51 1.18
N ARG A 30 -13.02 10.79 2.48
CA ARG A 30 -12.77 12.13 3.03
C ARG A 30 -11.28 12.47 3.05
N VAL A 31 -10.41 11.50 3.36
CA VAL A 31 -8.96 11.69 3.34
C VAL A 31 -8.48 11.92 1.91
N GLU A 32 -8.89 11.10 0.95
CA GLU A 32 -8.56 11.27 -0.47
C GLU A 32 -9.00 12.65 -0.99
N ALA A 33 -10.23 13.07 -0.68
CA ALA A 33 -10.72 14.38 -1.06
C ALA A 33 -9.94 15.54 -0.41
N ALA A 34 -9.54 15.39 0.86
CA ALA A 34 -8.78 16.41 1.57
C ALA A 34 -7.32 16.54 1.11
N VAL A 35 -6.70 15.42 0.70
CA VAL A 35 -5.35 15.40 0.12
C VAL A 35 -5.37 15.90 -1.33
N GLY A 36 -6.48 15.69 -2.04
CA GLY A 36 -6.60 15.89 -3.47
C GLY A 36 -6.32 14.58 -4.21
N LYS A 37 -7.24 14.23 -5.11
CA LYS A 37 -7.24 12.91 -5.77
C LYS A 37 -5.95 12.64 -6.56
N ASP A 38 -5.47 13.64 -7.30
CA ASP A 38 -4.30 13.47 -8.17
C ASP A 38 -3.03 13.24 -7.33
N LEU A 39 -2.81 14.05 -6.30
CA LEU A 39 -1.70 13.88 -5.37
C LEU A 39 -1.82 12.55 -4.60
N PHE A 40 -3.03 12.16 -4.23
CA PHE A 40 -3.27 10.87 -3.57
C PHE A 40 -2.89 9.70 -4.47
N LEU A 41 -3.26 9.73 -5.75
CA LEU A 41 -2.91 8.69 -6.71
C LEU A 41 -1.41 8.68 -7.01
N GLU A 42 -0.80 9.84 -7.21
CA GLU A 42 0.64 10.00 -7.43
C GLU A 42 1.45 9.38 -6.28
N ALA A 43 1.12 9.74 -5.04
CA ALA A 43 1.81 9.25 -3.85
C ALA A 43 1.68 7.72 -3.66
N HIS A 44 0.62 7.09 -4.16
CA HIS A 44 0.36 5.66 -4.01
C HIS A 44 0.57 4.85 -5.30
N GLU A 45 1.09 5.46 -6.37
CA GLU A 45 1.21 4.80 -7.68
C GLU A 45 2.01 3.49 -7.61
N VAL A 46 3.18 3.53 -6.95
CA VAL A 46 4.09 2.38 -6.84
C VAL A 46 3.42 1.23 -6.10
N ILE A 47 2.78 1.50 -4.96
CA ILE A 47 2.17 0.45 -4.14
C ILE A 47 0.92 -0.13 -4.80
N LEU A 48 0.15 0.67 -5.55
CA LEU A 48 -1.02 0.20 -6.30
C LEU A 48 -0.64 -0.70 -7.49
N LYS A 49 0.57 -0.59 -8.01
CA LYS A 49 1.11 -1.42 -9.11
C LYS A 49 1.98 -2.59 -8.61
N VAL A 50 2.05 -2.86 -7.30
CA VAL A 50 2.96 -3.86 -6.74
C VAL A 50 2.73 -5.27 -7.29
N ARG A 51 1.51 -5.60 -7.71
CA ARG A 51 1.16 -6.89 -8.32
C ARG A 51 1.70 -7.06 -9.74
N ASP A 52 2.03 -5.96 -10.41
CA ASP A 52 2.61 -5.95 -11.75
C ASP A 52 4.15 -5.95 -11.69
N CYS A 53 4.74 -5.80 -10.50
CA CYS A 53 6.19 -5.83 -10.34
C CYS A 53 6.73 -7.23 -10.65
N PRO A 54 7.80 -7.33 -11.47
CA PRO A 54 8.46 -8.60 -11.70
C PRO A 54 9.10 -9.12 -10.42
N PRO A 55 9.36 -10.44 -10.32
CA PRO A 55 10.14 -11.00 -9.23
C PRO A 55 11.50 -10.30 -9.11
N ALA A 56 11.95 -10.08 -7.88
CA ALA A 56 13.28 -9.56 -7.64
C ALA A 56 14.37 -10.51 -8.19
N ASP A 57 15.43 -9.93 -8.73
CA ASP A 57 16.64 -10.66 -9.12
C ASP A 57 17.15 -11.55 -7.97
N PRO A 58 17.66 -12.78 -8.24
CA PRO A 58 18.08 -13.70 -7.19
C PRO A 58 19.13 -13.14 -6.22
N VAL A 59 20.07 -12.32 -6.70
CA VAL A 59 21.11 -11.70 -5.86
C VAL A 59 20.49 -10.62 -4.98
N ILE A 60 19.57 -9.81 -5.53
CA ILE A 60 18.83 -8.80 -4.76
C ILE A 60 17.97 -9.49 -3.69
N LYS A 61 17.23 -10.53 -4.07
CA LYS A 61 16.41 -11.31 -3.14
C LYS A 61 17.23 -11.86 -1.99
N GLN A 62 18.36 -12.51 -2.26
CA GLN A 62 19.22 -13.07 -1.21
C GLN A 62 19.72 -12.00 -0.23
N LYS A 63 20.11 -10.81 -0.73
CA LYS A 63 20.58 -9.70 0.10
C LYS A 63 19.48 -9.06 0.93
N LEU A 64 18.25 -8.97 0.40
CA LEU A 64 17.13 -8.30 1.07
C LEU A 64 16.36 -9.20 2.04
N MET A 65 16.31 -10.52 1.80
CA MET A 65 15.51 -11.47 2.59
C MET A 65 15.73 -11.34 4.12
N PRO A 66 16.97 -11.26 4.65
CA PRO A 66 17.16 -11.11 6.10
C PRO A 66 16.52 -9.84 6.66
N ARG A 67 16.62 -8.71 5.92
CA ARG A 67 16.03 -7.43 6.33
C ARG A 67 14.51 -7.48 6.29
N VAL A 68 13.94 -8.10 5.25
CA VAL A 68 12.49 -8.28 5.13
C VAL A 68 11.97 -9.11 6.29
N LEU A 69 12.65 -10.21 6.65
CA LEU A 69 12.27 -11.05 7.79
C LEU A 69 12.28 -10.26 9.10
N THR A 70 13.29 -9.41 9.32
CA THR A 70 13.33 -8.54 10.51
C THR A 70 12.21 -7.49 10.53
N MET A 71 11.76 -7.01 9.37
CA MET A 71 10.70 -5.99 9.29
C MET A 71 9.28 -6.53 9.53
N ILE A 72 9.07 -7.83 9.33
CA ILE A 72 7.76 -8.47 9.47
C ILE A 72 7.61 -9.31 10.75
N GLN A 73 8.69 -9.43 11.53
CA GLN A 73 8.71 -10.00 12.88
C GLN A 73 8.31 -8.94 13.91
#